data_AF-A0A925ECZ9-F1
#
_entry.id   AF-A0A925ECZ9-F1
#
_cell.length_a   1.000
_cell.length_b   1.000
_cell.length_c   1.000
_cell.angle_alpha   90.00
_cell.angle_beta   90.00
_cell.angle_gamma   90.00
#
_symmetry.space_group_name_H-M   'P 1'
#
loop_
_entity.id
_entity.type
_entity.pdbx_description
1 polymer ?
#
loop_
_entity_poly.entity_id
_entity_poly.type
_entity_poly.pdbx_seq_one_letter_code
_entity_poly.pdbx_strand_id
1 'polypeptide(L)'
;MKKFFAVLALVGVLASCKDKKKDEKKMDETTTNTPVTTEPTTTMDVAPTMNGETPKFKDADVQAYADSYAAYAEAYKKAADSKDMSKFSDLSKMGQDLSTKAAAMTQKLMNSPEEAQKLSDFIVAKTNEIAEYTKKMTGQ
;
A
#
# COMPACT_ATOMS: atom_id res chain seq x y z
N MET A 1 -28.73 6.54 20.83
CA MET A 1 -29.24 7.93 20.71
C MET A 1 -28.32 8.87 21.46
N LYS A 2 -27.95 10.00 20.81
CA LYS A 2 -27.48 11.30 21.34
C LYS A 2 -26.40 11.25 22.46
N LYS A 3 -25.25 11.91 22.30
CA LYS A 3 -25.06 13.37 22.31
C LYS A 3 -23.75 13.68 21.54
N PHE A 4 -23.77 14.30 20.35
CA PHE A 4 -23.77 15.76 20.08
C PHE A 4 -22.81 16.56 20.98
N PHE A 5 -21.65 16.97 20.43
CA PHE A 5 -21.41 18.29 19.79
C PHE A 5 -21.42 19.45 20.79
N ALA A 6 -20.22 19.88 21.19
CA ALA A 6 -19.86 21.20 21.70
C ALA A 6 -18.32 21.16 21.81
N VAL A 7 -17.54 21.96 21.10
CA VAL A 7 -17.43 23.40 21.29
C VAL A 7 -17.05 24.04 19.95
N LEU A 8 -18.03 24.65 19.30
CA LEU A 8 -17.82 25.66 18.26
C LEU A 8 -17.95 27.02 18.96
N ALA A 9 -16.84 27.53 19.46
CA ALA A 9 -16.76 28.90 19.95
C ALA A 9 -16.14 29.78 18.86
N LEU A 10 -17.02 30.39 18.05
CA LEU A 10 -16.72 31.52 17.18
C LEU A 10 -16.74 32.81 18.02
N VAL A 11 -15.61 33.49 18.22
CA VAL A 11 -15.45 34.96 18.40
C VAL A 11 -13.95 35.28 18.24
N GLY A 12 -13.43 36.25 17.49
CA GLY A 12 -13.98 37.31 16.65
C GLY A 12 -12.97 37.64 15.52
N VAL A 13 -13.41 37.96 14.31
CA VAL A 13 -13.92 39.25 13.83
C VAL A 13 -12.84 40.34 13.73
N LEU A 14 -12.30 40.42 12.51
CA LEU A 14 -12.06 41.62 11.67
C LEU A 14 -11.09 42.71 12.18
N ALA A 15 -10.04 43.00 11.40
CA ALA A 15 -9.83 44.32 10.78
C ALA A 15 -8.48 44.44 10.04
N SER A 16 -8.49 44.22 8.72
CA SER A 16 -7.82 45.18 7.84
C SER A 16 -8.62 45.29 6.55
N CYS A 17 -9.46 46.32 6.52
CA CYS A 17 -10.24 46.77 5.39
C CYS A 17 -9.32 47.05 4.19
N LYS A 18 -9.60 46.44 3.04
CA LYS A 18 -9.50 47.16 1.78
C LYS A 18 -10.91 47.61 1.41
N ASP A 19 -11.01 48.88 1.01
CA ASP A 19 -12.22 49.56 0.62
C ASP A 19 -13.28 48.70 -0.12
N LYS A 20 -14.48 48.71 0.48
CA LYS A 20 -15.83 48.73 -0.10
C LYS A 20 -16.18 47.85 -1.31
N LYS A 21 -17.09 46.89 -1.02
CA LYS A 21 -18.27 46.40 -1.78
C LYS A 21 -17.98 45.82 -3.19
N LYS A 22 -18.38 44.60 -3.54
CA LYS A 22 -19.72 43.99 -3.48
C LYS A 22 -19.60 42.52 -3.93
N ASP A 23 -20.36 41.63 -3.27
CA ASP A 23 -20.98 40.38 -3.76
C ASP A 23 -20.38 39.66 -4.99
N GLU A 24 -19.83 38.46 -4.81
CA GLU A 24 -20.45 37.19 -5.20
C GLU A 24 -19.45 36.03 -5.03
N LYS A 25 -19.98 34.90 -4.56
CA LYS A 25 -19.32 33.59 -4.34
C LYS A 25 -18.20 33.27 -5.34
N LYS A 26 -16.95 33.14 -4.84
CA LYS A 26 -15.95 32.25 -5.43
C LYS A 26 -15.49 31.24 -4.38
N MET A 27 -15.89 30.01 -4.64
CA MET A 27 -15.34 28.78 -4.11
C MET A 27 -13.91 28.68 -4.63
N ASP A 28 -12.91 28.73 -3.76
CA ASP A 28 -11.61 28.10 -4.02
C ASP A 28 -10.71 28.11 -2.80
N GLU A 29 -10.01 26.98 -2.67
CA GLU A 29 -8.69 26.82 -2.07
C GLU A 29 -8.38 27.56 -0.76
N THR A 30 -8.32 26.76 0.31
CA THR A 30 -7.32 26.99 1.34
C THR A 30 -6.72 25.65 1.73
N THR A 31 -5.57 25.39 1.12
CA THR A 31 -4.40 24.69 1.65
C THR A 31 -4.56 24.21 3.09
N THR A 32 -4.84 22.92 3.22
CA THR A 32 -4.76 22.24 4.52
C THR A 32 -3.29 21.95 4.79
N ASN A 33 -2.72 22.62 5.79
CA ASN A 33 -1.50 22.16 6.44
C ASN A 33 -1.86 20.87 7.17
N THR A 34 -1.65 19.74 6.49
CA THR A 34 -1.71 18.41 7.11
C THR A 34 -0.45 18.26 7.97
N PRO A 35 -0.54 18.04 9.28
CA PRO A 35 0.60 17.51 10.01
C PRO A 35 0.92 16.15 9.41
N VAL A 36 2.10 16.03 8.79
CA VAL A 36 2.69 14.75 8.39
C VAL A 36 2.77 13.91 9.66
N THR A 37 1.78 13.05 9.84
CA THR A 37 1.89 11.92 10.74
C THR A 37 2.93 11.04 10.07
N THR A 38 4.15 11.10 10.58
CA THR A 38 5.19 10.12 10.33
C THR A 38 4.55 8.76 10.62
N GLU A 39 4.23 8.03 9.56
CA GLU A 39 3.83 6.63 9.66
C GLU A 39 4.88 5.92 10.50
N PRO A 40 4.49 5.00 11.41
CA PRO A 40 5.47 4.15 12.04
C PRO A 40 6.16 3.38 10.91
N THR A 41 7.41 3.76 10.64
CA THR A 41 8.32 2.98 9.83
C THR A 41 8.36 1.61 10.49
N THR A 42 7.61 0.67 9.93
CA THR A 42 7.73 -0.73 10.29
C THR A 42 9.15 -1.07 9.86
N THR A 43 10.06 -1.09 10.82
CA THR A 43 11.36 -1.70 10.68
C THR A 43 11.09 -3.11 10.18
N MET A 44 11.26 -3.33 8.88
CA MET A 44 11.34 -4.65 8.31
C MET A 44 12.64 -5.23 8.86
N ASP A 45 12.53 -5.93 9.98
CA ASP A 45 13.52 -6.93 10.37
C ASP A 45 13.78 -7.77 9.12
N VAL A 46 15.06 -7.93 8.80
CA VAL A 46 15.51 -8.51 7.53
C VAL A 46 14.95 -9.92 7.43
N ALA A 47 13.82 -10.06 6.72
CA ALA A 47 13.25 -11.35 6.41
C ALA A 47 14.34 -12.21 5.76
N PRO A 48 14.48 -13.48 6.15
CA PRO A 48 15.47 -14.37 5.55
C PRO A 48 15.33 -14.34 4.04
N THR A 49 16.44 -14.19 3.33
CA THR A 49 16.47 -14.23 1.87
C THR A 49 15.98 -15.61 1.43
N MET A 50 14.70 -15.71 1.08
CA MET A 50 14.13 -16.92 0.51
C MET A 50 14.72 -17.08 -0.89
N ASN A 51 15.51 -18.12 -1.10
CA ASN A 51 16.14 -18.44 -2.38
C ASN A 51 15.09 -18.78 -3.45
N GLY A 52 14.36 -17.80 -3.97
CA GLY A 52 13.53 -17.93 -5.18
C GLY A 52 12.30 -18.84 -5.09
N GLU A 53 12.31 -19.90 -4.29
CA GLU A 53 11.30 -20.95 -4.24
C GLU A 53 10.09 -20.54 -3.42
N THR A 54 8.91 -20.84 -3.95
CA THR A 54 7.65 -20.64 -3.24
C THR A 54 7.53 -21.68 -2.12
N PRO A 55 7.28 -21.24 -0.87
CA PRO A 55 7.07 -22.16 0.23
C PRO A 55 5.84 -23.05 0.00
N LYS A 56 5.89 -24.26 0.54
CA LYS A 56 4.74 -25.18 0.56
C LYS A 56 3.79 -24.87 1.72
N PHE A 57 2.50 -24.78 1.42
CA PHE A 57 1.43 -24.56 2.39
C PHE A 57 0.46 -25.75 2.41
N LYS A 58 -0.21 -25.95 3.55
CA LYS A 58 -1.20 -27.01 3.73
C LYS A 58 -2.52 -26.69 3.01
N ASP A 59 -2.95 -25.44 3.04
CA ASP A 59 -4.16 -24.98 2.34
C ASP A 59 -3.84 -24.67 0.87
N ALA A 60 -4.63 -25.24 -0.04
CA ALA A 60 -4.41 -25.10 -1.48
C ALA A 60 -4.62 -23.68 -1.99
N ASP A 61 -5.53 -22.92 -1.38
CA ASP A 61 -5.77 -21.53 -1.77
C ASP A 61 -4.62 -20.63 -1.29
N VAL A 62 -4.07 -20.93 -0.11
CA VAL A 62 -2.85 -20.26 0.39
C VAL A 62 -1.65 -20.57 -0.50
N GLN A 63 -1.49 -21.82 -0.94
CA GLN A 63 -0.47 -22.19 -1.91
C GLN A 63 -0.63 -21.42 -3.22
N ALA A 64 -1.85 -21.41 -3.78
CA ALA A 64 -2.14 -20.70 -5.03
C ALA A 64 -1.89 -19.19 -4.90
N TYR A 65 -2.16 -18.61 -3.73
CA TYR A 65 -1.84 -17.22 -3.44
C TYR A 65 -0.32 -16.96 -3.44
N ALA A 66 0.45 -17.79 -2.73
CA ALA A 66 1.90 -17.69 -2.70
C ALA A 66 2.52 -17.87 -4.10
N ASP A 67 2.02 -18.84 -4.88
CA ASP A 67 2.46 -19.08 -6.25
C ASP A 67 2.14 -17.87 -7.16
N SER A 68 0.96 -17.26 -6.99
CA SER A 68 0.57 -16.05 -7.72
C SER A 68 1.46 -14.85 -7.35
N TYR A 69 1.84 -14.74 -6.07
CA TYR A 69 2.75 -13.70 -5.60
C TYR A 69 4.18 -13.91 -6.15
N ALA A 70 4.64 -15.16 -6.24
CA ALA A 70 5.91 -15.51 -6.88
C ALA A 70 5.91 -15.10 -8.36
N ALA A 71 4.85 -15.45 -9.10
CA ALA A 71 4.69 -15.10 -10.50
C ALA A 71 4.67 -13.58 -10.72
N TYR A 72 4.04 -12.85 -9.79
CA TYR A 72 4.04 -11.38 -9.80
C TYR A 72 5.44 -10.79 -9.64
N ALA A 73 6.23 -11.29 -8.69
CA ALA A 73 7.62 -10.87 -8.51
C ALA A 73 8.50 -11.20 -9.74
N GLU A 74 8.31 -12.38 -10.34
CA GLU A 74 9.00 -12.74 -11.59
C GLU A 74 8.61 -11.85 -12.76
N ALA A 75 7.34 -11.44 -12.85
CA ALA A 75 6.89 -10.53 -13.90
C ALA A 75 7.55 -9.15 -13.74
N TYR A 76 7.73 -8.66 -12.51
CA TYR A 76 8.52 -7.45 -12.25
C TYR A 76 9.97 -7.60 -12.65
N LYS A 77 10.61 -8.72 -12.29
CA LYS A 77 11.97 -9.03 -12.71
C LYS A 77 12.11 -8.99 -14.23
N LYS A 78 11.23 -9.68 -14.95
CA LYS A 78 11.22 -9.72 -16.42
C LYS A 78 11.03 -8.33 -17.01
N ALA A 79 10.07 -7.55 -16.51
CA ALA A 79 9.85 -6.18 -16.97
C ALA A 79 11.08 -5.28 -16.72
N ALA A 80 11.79 -5.50 -15.60
CA ALA A 80 13.02 -4.78 -15.30
C ALA A 80 14.18 -5.17 -16.21
N ASP A 81 14.39 -6.46 -16.42
CA ASP A 81 15.45 -6.98 -17.28
C ASP A 81 15.23 -6.58 -18.76
N SER A 82 13.96 -6.55 -19.21
CA SER A 82 13.60 -6.14 -20.58
C SER A 82 13.39 -4.64 -20.76
N LYS A 83 13.37 -3.85 -19.68
CA LYS A 83 12.95 -2.44 -19.65
C LYS A 83 11.57 -2.21 -20.31
N ASP A 84 10.71 -3.23 -20.29
CA ASP A 84 9.40 -3.20 -20.94
C ASP A 84 8.35 -2.62 -19.99
N MET A 85 8.23 -1.29 -20.00
CA MET A 85 7.24 -0.60 -19.18
C MET A 85 5.78 -0.85 -19.62
N SER A 86 5.53 -1.48 -20.78
CA SER A 86 4.16 -1.85 -21.19
C SER A 86 3.55 -2.92 -20.28
N LYS A 87 4.38 -3.71 -19.60
CA LYS A 87 3.97 -4.76 -18.67
C LYS A 87 3.40 -4.23 -17.35
N PHE A 88 3.56 -2.93 -17.06
CA PHE A 88 3.02 -2.34 -15.83
C PHE A 88 1.50 -2.49 -15.73
N SER A 89 0.74 -2.44 -16.83
CA SER A 89 -0.72 -2.62 -16.78
C SER A 89 -1.10 -4.03 -16.29
N ASP A 90 -0.41 -5.06 -16.78
CA ASP A 90 -0.66 -6.44 -16.36
C ASP A 90 -0.17 -6.68 -14.93
N LEU A 91 0.98 -6.09 -14.56
CA LEU A 91 1.46 -6.08 -13.17
C LEU A 91 0.44 -5.41 -12.23
N SER A 92 -0.14 -4.27 -12.60
CA SER A 92 -1.17 -3.62 -11.80
C SER A 92 -2.39 -4.52 -11.59
N LYS A 93 -2.82 -5.25 -12.63
CA LYS A 93 -3.92 -6.23 -12.49
C LYS A 93 -3.55 -7.37 -11.55
N MET A 94 -2.35 -7.94 -11.69
CA MET A 94 -1.87 -9.00 -10.79
C MET A 94 -1.80 -8.52 -9.33
N GLY A 95 -1.28 -7.31 -9.10
CA GLY A 95 -1.22 -6.70 -7.77
C GLY A 95 -2.61 -6.47 -7.17
N GLN A 96 -3.59 -6.04 -7.98
CA GLN A 96 -4.99 -5.89 -7.54
C GLN A 96 -5.65 -7.22 -7.19
N ASP A 97 -5.44 -8.27 -7.99
CA ASP A 97 -5.96 -9.61 -7.71
C ASP A 97 -5.35 -10.19 -6.41
N LEU A 98 -4.04 -10.04 -6.22
CA LEU A 98 -3.36 -10.41 -4.97
C LEU A 98 -3.88 -9.61 -3.77
N SER A 99 -4.11 -8.31 -3.92
CA SER A 99 -4.68 -7.50 -2.84
C SER A 99 -6.08 -7.96 -2.46
N THR A 100 -6.91 -8.28 -3.46
CA THR A 100 -8.29 -8.75 -3.24
C THR A 100 -8.32 -10.10 -2.51
N LYS A 101 -7.36 -10.98 -2.79
CA LYS A 101 -7.26 -12.31 -2.17
C LYS A 101 -6.58 -12.29 -0.79
N ALA A 102 -5.83 -11.25 -0.45
CA ALA A 102 -5.04 -11.18 0.78
C ALA A 102 -5.91 -11.38 2.05
N ALA A 103 -7.05 -10.69 2.15
CA ALA A 103 -7.94 -10.80 3.31
C ALA A 103 -8.48 -12.22 3.52
N ALA A 104 -8.80 -12.93 2.43
CA ALA A 104 -9.25 -14.31 2.47
C ALA A 104 -8.13 -15.26 2.96
N MET A 105 -6.88 -15.01 2.58
CA MET A 105 -5.74 -15.80 3.06
C MET A 105 -5.49 -15.57 4.55
N THR A 106 -5.59 -14.32 5.02
CA THR A 106 -5.50 -14.03 6.46
C THR A 106 -6.54 -14.81 7.25
N GLN A 107 -7.80 -14.83 6.79
CA GLN A 107 -8.87 -15.59 7.45
C GLN A 107 -8.58 -17.10 7.49
N LYS A 108 -8.11 -17.67 6.38
CA LYS A 108 -7.73 -19.09 6.30
C LYS A 108 -6.59 -19.46 7.24
N LEU A 109 -5.67 -18.54 7.48
CA LEU A 109 -4.48 -18.75 8.29
C LEU A 109 -4.65 -18.33 9.76
N MET A 110 -5.82 -17.82 10.17
CA MET A 110 -6.07 -17.37 11.56
C MET A 110 -5.78 -18.45 12.62
N ASN A 111 -6.00 -19.72 12.28
CA ASN A 111 -5.77 -20.85 13.18
C ASN A 111 -4.40 -21.52 12.98
N SER A 112 -3.58 -21.00 12.06
CA SER A 112 -2.27 -21.54 11.68
C SER A 112 -1.21 -20.44 11.74
N PRO A 113 -0.82 -19.98 12.95
CA PRO A 113 0.10 -18.85 13.12
C PRO A 113 1.47 -19.08 12.45
N GLU A 114 1.97 -20.32 12.45
CA GLU A 114 3.21 -20.68 11.75
C GLU A 114 3.10 -20.51 10.22
N GLU A 115 1.98 -20.90 9.63
CA GLU A 115 1.75 -20.72 8.19
C GLU A 115 1.47 -19.25 7.84
N ALA A 116 0.80 -18.51 8.72
CA ALA A 116 0.63 -17.06 8.59
C ALA A 116 1.98 -16.34 8.58
N GLN A 117 2.88 -16.68 9.51
CA GLN A 117 4.23 -16.11 9.55
C GLN A 117 5.01 -16.48 8.30
N LYS A 118 5.01 -17.76 7.91
CA LYS A 118 5.70 -18.25 6.71
C LYS A 118 5.25 -17.52 5.44
N LEU A 119 3.94 -17.29 5.30
CA LEU A 119 3.40 -16.53 4.17
C LEU A 119 3.83 -15.07 4.23
N SER A 120 3.78 -14.46 5.41
CA SER A 120 4.19 -13.07 5.62
C SER A 120 5.66 -12.86 5.26
N ASP A 121 6.56 -13.71 5.77
CA ASP A 121 8.00 -13.66 5.49
C ASP A 121 8.27 -13.81 3.99
N PHE A 122 7.56 -14.73 3.32
CA PHE A 122 7.67 -14.92 1.89
C PHE A 122 7.22 -13.70 1.09
N ILE A 123 6.07 -13.10 1.45
CA ILE A 123 5.56 -11.88 0.81
C ILE A 123 6.55 -10.73 0.99
N VAL A 124 7.09 -10.55 2.21
CA VAL A 124 8.08 -9.49 2.50
C VAL A 124 9.34 -9.71 1.67
N ALA A 125 9.88 -10.92 1.62
CA ALA A 125 11.05 -11.24 0.81
C ALA A 125 10.81 -10.91 -0.68
N LYS A 126 9.67 -11.32 -1.23
CA LYS A 126 9.31 -11.04 -2.63
C LYS A 126 9.02 -9.57 -2.90
N THR A 127 8.43 -8.85 -1.94
CA THR A 127 8.23 -7.40 -2.03
C THR A 127 9.58 -6.67 -2.10
N ASN A 128 10.56 -7.10 -1.30
CA ASN A 128 11.90 -6.54 -1.32
C ASN A 128 12.58 -6.80 -2.67
N GLU A 129 12.45 -8.01 -3.24
CA GLU A 129 12.91 -8.31 -4.61
C GLU A 129 12.27 -7.37 -5.64
N ILE A 130 10.95 -7.18 -5.60
CA ILE A 130 10.21 -6.27 -6.48
C ILE A 130 10.70 -4.82 -6.34
N ALA A 131 10.94 -4.35 -5.12
CA ALA A 131 11.44 -3.00 -4.87
C ALA A 131 12.82 -2.79 -5.53
N GLU A 132 13.71 -3.77 -5.43
CA GLU A 132 15.02 -3.74 -6.09
C GLU A 132 14.90 -3.74 -7.63
N TYR A 133 13.99 -4.53 -8.20
CA TYR A 133 13.71 -4.50 -9.64
C TYR A 133 13.11 -3.17 -10.10
N THR A 134 12.26 -2.57 -9.26
CA THR A 134 11.65 -1.28 -9.56
C THR A 134 12.70 -0.16 -9.57
N LYS A 135 13.61 -0.12 -8.59
CA LYS A 135 14.75 0.82 -8.60
C LYS A 135 15.61 0.68 -9.86
N LYS A 136 15.93 -0.57 -10.24
CA LYS A 136 16.66 -0.87 -11.49
C LYS A 136 15.93 -0.36 -12.74
N MET A 137 14.60 -0.43 -12.78
CA MET A 137 13.80 0.11 -13.88
C MET A 137 13.79 1.64 -13.94
N THR A 138 13.71 2.30 -12.79
CA THR A 138 13.61 3.76 -12.70
C THR A 138 14.98 4.46 -12.73
N GLY A 139 16.08 3.69 -12.69
CA GLY A 139 17.45 4.22 -12.72
C GLY A 139 17.86 4.91 -11.42
N GLN A 140 17.21 4.59 -10.30
CA GLN A 140 17.54 5.07 -8.96
C GLN A 140 18.53 4.14 -8.24
#